data_AF-A0A0M3HG31-F1
#
_entry.id   AF-A0A0M3HG31-F1
#
_cell.length_a   1.000
_cell.length_b   1.000
_cell.length_c   1.000
_cell.angle_alpha   90.00
_cell.angle_beta   90.00
_cell.angle_gamma   90.00
#
_symmetry.space_group_name_H-M   'P 1'
#
loop_
_entity.id
_entity.type
_entity.pdbx_description
1 polymer ?
#
loop_
_entity_poly.entity_id
_entity_poly.type
_entity_poly.pdbx_seq_one_letter_code
_entity_poly.pdbx_strand_id
1 'polypeptide(L)'
;NIIFLDFAITDAEIVQIVNTLRDDDINKARLGQLTIDYQGHTTTRDSTDNAKSRLFKTVDSSLLRKETFEKFIALSDNYNRHTGIAEVETPEEKKEISQFLDAVFATKVWRTLYSFLHKKGHPFARNEAVFRFWISQLWFVRYSRARGLADTSGFEHVFMGEVNLFFHNQLQRSYLSYWLN
;
A
#
# COMPACT_ATOMS: atom_id res chain seq x y z
N ASN A 1 0.58 -27.91 19.25
CA ASN A 1 1.79 -27.99 18.41
C ASN A 1 1.41 -27.96 16.94
N ILE A 2 1.36 -26.77 16.35
CA ILE A 2 1.29 -26.64 14.89
C ILE A 2 2.74 -26.65 14.42
N ILE A 3 3.15 -27.75 13.78
CA ILE A 3 4.43 -27.82 13.09
C ILE A 3 4.28 -26.91 11.88
N PHE A 4 4.91 -25.73 11.91
CA PHE A 4 5.13 -24.98 10.68
C PHE A 4 6.15 -25.78 9.88
N LEU A 5 5.71 -26.34 8.75
CA LEU A 5 6.65 -26.76 7.72
C LEU A 5 7.45 -25.51 7.35
N ASP A 6 8.76 -25.54 7.56
CA ASP A 6 9.64 -24.48 7.09
C ASP A 6 9.44 -24.37 5.57
N PHE A 7 8.91 -23.23 5.13
CA PHE A 7 8.93 -22.86 3.71
C PHE A 7 10.19 -22.04 3.48
N ALA A 8 10.95 -22.37 2.45
CA ALA A 8 12.17 -21.65 2.10
C ALA A 8 11.96 -20.89 0.79
N ILE A 9 12.19 -19.58 0.80
CA ILE A 9 12.18 -18.73 -0.39
C ILE A 9 13.57 -18.10 -0.49
N THR A 10 14.21 -18.25 -1.65
CA THR A 10 15.54 -17.66 -1.91
C THR A 10 15.44 -16.23 -2.43
N ASP A 11 16.50 -15.44 -2.28
CA ASP A 11 16.56 -14.07 -2.82
C ASP A 11 16.34 -14.04 -4.34
N ALA A 12 16.86 -15.03 -5.07
CA ALA A 12 16.65 -15.16 -6.50
C ALA A 12 15.17 -15.37 -6.85
N GLU A 13 14.45 -16.18 -6.06
CA GLU A 13 13.01 -16.36 -6.21
C GLU A 13 12.24 -15.08 -5.87
N ILE A 14 12.70 -14.31 -4.86
CA ILE A 14 12.11 -13.01 -4.51
C ILE A 14 12.26 -12.03 -5.68
N VAL A 15 13.46 -11.91 -6.26
CA VAL A 15 13.70 -11.04 -7.43
C VAL A 15 12.81 -11.47 -8.60
N GLN A 16 12.74 -12.78 -8.87
CA GLN A 16 11.93 -13.30 -9.95
C GLN A 16 10.44 -13.01 -9.76
N ILE A 17 9.89 -13.27 -8.56
CA ILE A 17 8.47 -13.04 -8.30
C ILE A 17 8.16 -11.54 -8.35
N VAL A 18 8.99 -10.67 -7.76
CA VAL A 18 8.78 -9.21 -7.79
C VAL A 18 8.74 -8.68 -9.23
N ASN A 19 9.65 -9.12 -10.10
CA ASN A 19 9.62 -8.73 -11.51
C ASN A 19 8.35 -9.24 -12.22
N THR A 20 7.94 -10.47 -11.91
CA THR A 20 6.68 -11.02 -12.46
C THR A 20 5.47 -10.20 -12.00
N LEU A 21 5.41 -9.82 -10.73
CA LEU A 21 4.34 -8.98 -10.19
C LEU A 21 4.32 -7.59 -10.87
N ARG A 22 5.49 -7.00 -11.10
CA ARG A 22 5.64 -5.73 -11.83
C ARG A 22 5.09 -5.84 -13.25
N ASP A 23 5.34 -6.94 -13.94
CA ASP A 23 4.85 -7.16 -15.31
C ASP A 23 3.34 -7.43 -15.34
N ASP A 24 2.83 -8.14 -14.33
CA ASP A 24 1.41 -8.44 -14.17
C ASP A 24 0.56 -7.24 -13.72
N ASP A 25 1.20 -6.18 -13.23
CA ASP A 25 0.52 -4.96 -12.83
C ASP A 25 0.05 -4.15 -14.04
N ILE A 26 -1.20 -4.41 -14.44
CA ILE A 26 -1.92 -3.65 -15.46
C ILE A 26 -2.44 -2.30 -14.93
N ASN A 27 -2.49 -2.14 -13.61
CA ASN A 27 -2.96 -0.94 -12.95
C ASN A 27 -1.87 0.13 -12.85
N LYS A 28 -0.59 -0.22 -12.98
CA LYS A 28 0.51 0.75 -13.06
C LYS A 28 0.31 1.83 -14.12
N ALA A 29 0.93 2.97 -13.87
CA ALA A 29 0.99 4.09 -14.80
C ALA A 29 1.80 3.70 -16.03
N ARG A 30 1.28 4.05 -17.20
CA ARG A 30 1.98 3.89 -18.47
C ARG A 30 2.78 5.14 -18.81
N LEU A 31 3.71 4.99 -19.74
CA LEU A 31 4.45 6.11 -20.30
C LEU A 31 3.48 7.19 -20.79
N GLY A 32 3.70 8.43 -20.38
CA GLY A 32 2.85 9.58 -20.73
C GLY A 32 1.64 9.82 -19.81
N GLN A 33 1.29 8.88 -18.92
CA GLN A 33 0.23 9.10 -17.92
C GLN A 33 0.70 9.90 -16.70
N LEU A 34 2.02 10.04 -16.55
CA LEU A 34 2.66 10.75 -15.46
C LEU A 34 3.78 11.63 -16.01
N THR A 35 3.76 12.92 -15.66
CA THR A 35 4.88 13.82 -15.93
C THR A 35 5.48 14.25 -14.59
N ILE A 36 6.74 13.89 -14.39
CA ILE A 36 7.49 14.20 -13.17
C ILE A 36 8.46 15.35 -13.43
N ASP A 37 8.49 16.31 -12.51
CA ASP A 37 9.49 17.36 -12.42
C ASP A 37 10.42 17.07 -11.24
N TYR A 38 11.54 16.40 -11.52
CA TYR A 38 12.53 16.04 -10.51
C TYR A 38 13.26 17.26 -9.94
N GLN A 39 13.26 18.39 -10.66
CA GLN A 39 13.89 19.65 -10.25
C GLN A 39 15.38 19.47 -9.89
N GLY A 40 15.91 20.23 -8.93
CA GLY A 40 17.31 20.19 -8.54
C GLY A 40 17.60 19.16 -7.45
N HIS A 41 18.79 18.56 -7.53
CA HIS A 41 19.32 17.73 -6.45
C HIS A 41 19.75 18.62 -5.28
N THR A 42 19.58 18.12 -4.05
CA THR A 42 20.07 18.77 -2.82
C THR A 42 20.88 17.79 -1.99
N THR A 43 21.59 18.28 -0.97
CA THR A 43 22.29 17.45 0.02
C THR A 43 21.76 17.76 1.41
N THR A 44 21.95 16.84 2.36
CA THR A 44 21.43 16.99 3.74
C THR A 44 21.93 18.23 4.49
N ARG A 45 22.97 18.91 3.97
CA ARG A 45 23.57 20.12 4.55
C ARG A 45 23.20 21.41 3.80
N ASP A 46 22.46 21.30 2.68
CA ASP A 46 22.03 22.45 1.89
C ASP A 46 20.60 22.85 2.29
N SER A 47 20.46 24.08 2.79
CA SER A 47 19.18 24.66 3.18
C SER A 47 18.44 25.34 2.02
N THR A 48 19.00 25.33 0.82
CA THR A 48 18.43 25.97 -0.37
C THR A 48 17.31 25.11 -0.95
N ASP A 49 16.15 25.72 -1.20
CA ASP A 49 15.07 25.06 -1.91
C ASP A 49 15.40 24.94 -3.41
N ASN A 50 15.84 23.75 -3.80
CA ASN A 50 16.14 23.37 -5.18
C ASN A 50 14.92 22.76 -5.90
N ALA A 51 13.74 22.74 -5.29
CA ALA A 51 12.53 22.07 -5.77
C ALA A 51 11.23 22.88 -5.56
N LYS A 52 11.21 24.12 -6.04
CA LYS A 52 10.11 25.11 -5.88
C LYS A 52 8.77 24.74 -6.53
N SER A 53 8.77 23.85 -7.50
CA SER A 53 7.60 23.37 -8.25
C SER A 53 7.05 22.06 -7.66
N ARG A 54 5.86 21.66 -8.12
CA ARG A 54 5.29 20.36 -7.75
C ARG A 54 6.01 19.24 -8.48
N LEU A 55 6.30 18.14 -7.78
CA LEU A 55 6.92 16.93 -8.35
C LEU A 55 6.08 16.35 -9.49
N PHE A 56 4.76 16.31 -9.36
CA PHE A 56 3.88 15.89 -10.45
C PHE A 56 3.38 17.09 -11.21
N LYS A 57 3.87 17.26 -12.44
CA LYS A 57 3.34 18.26 -13.38
C LYS A 57 1.97 17.87 -13.88
N THR A 58 1.80 16.61 -14.25
CA THR A 58 0.53 16.06 -14.73
C THR A 58 0.35 14.63 -14.26
N VAL A 59 -0.87 14.30 -13.85
CA VAL A 59 -1.34 12.92 -13.62
C VAL A 59 -2.56 12.74 -14.50
N ASP A 60 -2.54 11.73 -15.35
CA ASP A 60 -3.72 11.37 -16.14
C ASP A 60 -4.83 10.89 -15.21
N SER A 61 -5.96 11.61 -15.21
CA SER A 61 -7.15 11.26 -14.43
C SER A 61 -7.69 9.85 -14.70
N SER A 62 -7.40 9.25 -15.86
CA SER A 62 -7.76 7.87 -16.16
C SER A 62 -7.07 6.87 -15.23
N LEU A 63 -5.87 7.18 -14.72
CA LEU A 63 -5.16 6.36 -13.74
C LEU A 63 -5.91 6.31 -12.42
N LEU A 64 -6.38 7.47 -11.96
CA LEU A 64 -7.12 7.62 -10.70
C LEU A 64 -8.53 7.01 -10.77
N ARG A 65 -9.03 6.74 -11.98
CA ARG A 65 -10.30 6.07 -12.25
C ARG A 65 -10.19 4.54 -12.38
N LYS A 66 -8.99 3.98 -12.28
CA LYS A 66 -8.82 2.52 -12.20
C LYS A 66 -9.38 2.06 -10.86
N GLU A 67 -10.11 0.96 -10.87
CA GLU A 67 -10.84 0.46 -9.69
C GLU A 67 -9.96 0.37 -8.43
N THR A 68 -8.76 -0.19 -8.53
CA THR A 68 -7.83 -0.30 -7.39
C THR A 68 -7.38 1.05 -6.85
N PHE A 69 -7.16 2.05 -7.72
CA PHE A 69 -6.81 3.41 -7.30
C PHE A 69 -8.02 4.14 -6.71
N GLU A 70 -9.21 4.02 -7.30
CA GLU A 70 -10.42 4.62 -6.76
C GLU A 70 -10.72 4.10 -5.36
N LYS A 71 -10.64 2.77 -5.15
CA LYS A 71 -10.86 2.17 -3.83
C LYS A 71 -9.77 2.55 -2.83
N PHE A 72 -8.52 2.64 -3.27
CA PHE A 72 -7.44 3.13 -2.42
C PHE A 72 -7.64 4.58 -1.99
N ILE A 73 -8.04 5.46 -2.92
CA ILE A 73 -8.29 6.89 -2.64
C ILE A 73 -9.45 7.04 -1.64
N ALA A 74 -10.56 6.33 -1.86
CA ALA A 74 -11.68 6.32 -0.92
C ALA A 74 -11.21 5.87 0.47
N LEU A 75 -10.53 4.72 0.58
CA LEU A 75 -10.02 4.23 1.86
C LEU A 75 -9.05 5.21 2.56
N SER A 76 -8.24 5.94 1.78
CA SER A 76 -7.23 6.88 2.31
C SER A 76 -7.83 8.14 2.93
N ASP A 77 -9.05 8.51 2.57
CA ASP A 77 -9.68 9.74 3.08
C ASP A 77 -10.11 9.63 4.55
N ASN A 78 -10.35 8.40 5.04
CA ASN A 78 -10.64 8.10 6.44
C ASN A 78 -9.50 8.53 7.37
N TYR A 79 -8.26 8.36 6.90
CA TYR A 79 -7.04 8.64 7.66
C TYR A 79 -6.59 10.10 7.59
N ASN A 80 -7.31 10.96 6.85
CA ASN A 80 -7.03 12.39 6.74
C ASN A 80 -7.86 13.24 7.73
N ARG A 81 -8.61 12.61 8.65
CA ARG A 81 -9.44 13.32 9.64
C ARG A 81 -8.61 13.74 10.85
N HIS A 82 -8.70 15.03 11.17
CA HIS A 82 -7.99 15.79 12.20
C HIS A 82 -7.62 14.97 13.46
N THR A 83 -6.32 14.93 13.73
CA THR A 83 -5.66 14.34 14.91
C THR A 83 -6.36 14.69 16.23
N GLY A 84 -6.61 13.68 17.08
CA GLY A 84 -6.96 13.87 18.50
C GLY A 84 -8.23 13.19 19.01
N ILE A 85 -8.96 12.46 18.16
CA ILE A 85 -10.16 11.70 18.56
C ILE A 85 -9.83 10.20 18.40
N ALA A 86 -10.21 9.39 19.40
CA ALA A 86 -10.10 7.94 19.30
C ALA A 86 -10.90 7.46 18.07
N GLU A 87 -10.22 6.90 17.08
CA GLU A 87 -10.87 6.43 15.86
C GLU A 87 -11.78 5.25 16.19
N VAL A 88 -13.08 5.42 16.06
CA VAL A 88 -14.03 4.30 16.11
C VAL A 88 -14.21 3.81 14.70
N GLU A 89 -13.86 2.55 14.45
CA GLU A 89 -14.03 1.92 13.14
C GLU A 89 -15.52 1.96 12.73
N THR A 90 -15.83 2.72 11.69
CA THR A 90 -17.21 2.90 11.21
C THR A 90 -17.64 1.76 10.29
N PRO A 91 -18.96 1.48 10.17
CA PRO A 91 -19.47 0.55 9.16
C PRO A 91 -19.03 0.93 7.73
N GLU A 92 -18.90 2.22 7.46
CA GLU A 92 -18.43 2.77 6.19
C GLU A 92 -16.95 2.42 5.94
N GLU A 93 -16.06 2.63 6.91
CA GLU A 93 -14.65 2.23 6.83
C GLU A 93 -14.48 0.73 6.57
N LYS A 94 -15.25 -0.12 7.27
CA LYS A 94 -15.26 -1.58 7.03
C LYS A 94 -15.65 -1.92 5.59
N LYS A 95 -16.64 -1.22 5.06
CA LYS A 95 -17.10 -1.41 3.68
C LYS A 95 -16.03 -0.99 2.69
N GLU A 96 -15.34 0.12 2.91
CA GLU A 96 -14.27 0.60 2.04
C GLU A 96 -13.05 -0.32 2.07
N ILE A 97 -12.66 -0.81 3.25
CA ILE A 97 -11.63 -1.85 3.40
C ILE A 97 -12.02 -3.10 2.59
N SER A 98 -13.26 -3.59 2.74
CA SER A 98 -13.72 -4.76 1.99
C SER A 98 -13.66 -4.53 0.48
N GLN A 99 -14.15 -3.38 0.00
CA GLN A 99 -14.15 -3.04 -1.42
C GLN A 99 -12.73 -2.89 -1.99
N PHE A 100 -11.81 -2.31 -1.21
CA PHE A 100 -10.41 -2.21 -1.59
C PHE A 100 -9.76 -3.59 -1.69
N LEU A 101 -9.97 -4.46 -0.71
CA LEU A 101 -9.47 -5.84 -0.74
C LEU A 101 -10.06 -6.64 -1.90
N ASP A 102 -11.34 -6.48 -2.19
CA ASP A 102 -11.99 -7.12 -3.35
C ASP A 102 -11.32 -6.69 -4.67
N ALA A 103 -11.11 -5.38 -4.85
CA ALA A 103 -10.44 -4.84 -6.02
C ALA A 103 -8.99 -5.35 -6.16
N VAL A 104 -8.23 -5.39 -5.06
CA VAL A 104 -6.85 -5.91 -5.05
C VAL A 104 -6.83 -7.40 -5.37
N PHE A 105 -7.73 -8.20 -4.79
CA PHE A 105 -7.70 -9.65 -4.95
C PHE A 105 -8.21 -10.11 -6.33
N ALA A 106 -8.99 -9.27 -7.00
CA ALA A 106 -9.37 -9.47 -8.40
C ALA A 106 -8.19 -9.30 -9.38
N THR A 107 -7.07 -8.71 -8.96
CA THR A 107 -5.92 -8.46 -9.85
C THR A 107 -5.14 -9.71 -10.21
N LYS A 108 -4.43 -9.66 -11.35
CA LYS A 108 -3.49 -10.71 -11.73
C LYS A 108 -2.32 -10.80 -10.76
N VAL A 109 -1.79 -9.64 -10.31
CA VAL A 109 -0.74 -9.52 -9.30
C VAL A 109 -1.06 -10.36 -8.07
N TRP A 110 -2.28 -10.24 -7.54
CA TRP A 110 -2.71 -11.02 -6.39
C TRP A 110 -2.72 -12.53 -6.66
N ARG A 111 -3.32 -12.96 -7.78
CA ARG A 111 -3.36 -14.38 -8.15
C ARG A 111 -1.96 -14.97 -8.31
N THR A 112 -1.04 -14.21 -8.88
CA THR A 112 0.37 -14.60 -9.06
C THR A 112 1.08 -14.75 -7.71
N LEU A 113 0.92 -13.78 -6.80
CA LEU A 113 1.48 -13.85 -5.44
C LEU A 113 0.92 -15.05 -4.66
N TYR A 114 -0.40 -15.23 -4.66
CA TYR A 114 -1.06 -16.36 -4.02
C TYR A 114 -0.54 -17.69 -4.56
N SER A 115 -0.50 -17.84 -5.89
CA SER A 115 -0.04 -19.08 -6.53
C SER A 115 1.41 -19.41 -6.17
N PHE A 116 2.28 -18.40 -6.14
CA PHE A 116 3.66 -18.56 -5.71
C PHE A 116 3.74 -19.04 -4.26
N LEU A 117 3.11 -18.34 -3.31
CA LEU A 117 3.16 -18.70 -1.89
C LEU A 117 2.50 -20.05 -1.59
N HIS A 118 1.38 -20.37 -2.27
CA HIS A 118 0.72 -21.66 -2.17
C HIS A 118 1.64 -22.79 -2.63
N LYS A 119 2.32 -22.62 -3.77
CA LYS A 119 3.29 -23.60 -4.28
C LYS A 119 4.47 -23.80 -3.31
N LYS A 120 4.88 -22.75 -2.61
CA LYS A 120 5.94 -22.81 -1.59
C LYS A 120 5.46 -23.41 -0.26
N GLY A 121 4.18 -23.75 -0.12
CA GLY A 121 3.62 -24.31 1.10
C GLY A 121 3.47 -23.29 2.24
N HIS A 122 3.39 -22.00 1.91
CA HIS A 122 3.29 -20.94 2.90
C HIS A 122 2.04 -21.13 3.79
N PRO A 123 2.14 -21.06 5.12
CA PRO A 123 1.03 -21.39 6.03
C PRO A 123 -0.20 -20.50 5.86
N PHE A 124 -0.02 -19.28 5.36
CA PHE A 124 -1.11 -18.34 5.08
C PHE A 124 -1.73 -18.50 3.68
N ALA A 125 -1.07 -19.20 2.76
CA ALA A 125 -1.54 -19.38 1.39
C ALA A 125 -2.06 -20.81 1.16
N ARG A 126 -2.81 -21.36 2.11
CA ARG A 126 -3.38 -22.73 2.02
C ARG A 126 -4.55 -22.83 1.05
N ASN A 127 -5.35 -21.78 0.99
CA ASN A 127 -6.42 -21.55 0.02
C ASN A 127 -6.70 -20.05 -0.05
N GLU A 128 -7.44 -19.59 -1.06
CA GLU A 128 -7.70 -18.16 -1.27
C GLU A 128 -8.44 -17.49 -0.10
N ALA A 129 -9.39 -18.19 0.54
CA ALA A 129 -10.14 -17.64 1.67
C ALA A 129 -9.25 -17.43 2.91
N VAL A 130 -8.37 -18.39 3.21
CA VAL A 130 -7.37 -18.28 4.29
C VAL A 130 -6.37 -17.18 3.99
N PHE A 131 -5.92 -17.07 2.74
CA PHE A 131 -4.97 -16.04 2.35
C PHE A 131 -5.56 -14.64 2.45
N ARG A 132 -6.80 -14.47 1.94
CA ARG A 132 -7.59 -13.25 2.14
C ARG A 132 -7.68 -12.89 3.61
N PHE A 133 -8.10 -13.82 4.46
CA PHE A 133 -8.21 -13.59 5.90
C PHE A 133 -6.90 -13.07 6.49
N TRP A 134 -5.77 -13.75 6.26
CA TRP A 134 -4.49 -13.35 6.84
C TRP A 134 -3.99 -12.01 6.31
N ILE A 135 -4.21 -11.69 5.04
CA ILE A 135 -3.83 -10.39 4.48
C ILE A 135 -4.73 -9.28 5.03
N SER A 136 -6.04 -9.51 5.18
CA SER A 136 -6.92 -8.57 5.89
C SER A 136 -6.46 -8.34 7.32
N GLN A 137 -6.09 -9.42 8.04
CA GLN A 137 -5.59 -9.33 9.40
C GLN A 137 -4.28 -8.54 9.48
N LEU A 138 -3.31 -8.85 8.60
CA LEU A 138 -2.00 -8.22 8.59
C LEU A 138 -2.07 -6.70 8.39
N TRP A 139 -2.93 -6.26 7.48
CA TRP A 139 -2.98 -4.85 7.07
C TRP A 139 -3.97 -4.01 7.88
N PHE A 140 -5.14 -4.56 8.23
CA PHE A 140 -6.25 -3.75 8.74
C PHE A 140 -6.60 -3.99 10.21
N VAL A 141 -6.07 -5.05 10.83
CA VAL A 141 -6.25 -5.20 12.28
C VAL A 141 -5.34 -4.23 13.02
N ARG A 142 -5.93 -3.49 13.95
CA ARG A 142 -5.20 -2.57 14.82
C ARG A 142 -4.40 -3.34 15.88
N TYR A 143 -3.19 -2.88 16.14
CA TYR A 143 -2.34 -3.38 17.22
C TYR A 143 -1.84 -2.23 18.09
N SER A 144 -1.62 -2.51 19.38
CA SER A 144 -1.11 -1.51 20.32
C SER A 144 0.41 -1.42 20.23
N ARG A 145 0.94 -0.20 20.05
CA ARG A 145 2.39 0.06 19.97
C ARG A 145 3.03 0.36 21.33
N ALA A 146 2.27 0.86 22.29
CA ALA A 146 2.69 1.02 23.68
C ALA A 146 1.46 1.19 24.60
N ARG A 147 1.48 0.54 25.77
CA ARG A 147 0.53 0.76 26.89
C ARG A 147 -0.96 0.49 26.62
N GLY A 148 -1.30 -0.42 25.71
CA GLY A 148 -2.63 -1.07 25.68
C GLY A 148 -3.73 -0.33 24.91
N LEU A 149 -3.41 0.76 24.21
CA LEU A 149 -4.32 1.40 23.25
C LEU A 149 -3.95 0.92 21.84
N ALA A 150 -4.89 0.22 21.18
CA ALA A 150 -4.73 -0.29 19.83
C ALA A 150 -5.10 0.80 18.82
N ASP A 151 -4.13 1.68 18.54
CA ASP A 151 -4.43 2.95 17.86
C ASP A 151 -4.06 2.96 16.38
N THR A 152 -3.37 1.93 15.86
CA THR A 152 -2.90 1.96 14.47
C THR A 152 -2.87 0.60 13.78
N SER A 153 -3.02 0.58 12.45
CA SER A 153 -2.97 -0.61 11.60
C SER A 153 -1.72 -0.65 10.70
N GLY A 154 -1.37 -1.83 10.16
CA GLY A 154 -0.25 -1.96 9.22
C GLY A 154 -0.43 -1.12 7.95
N PHE A 155 -1.69 -0.96 7.51
CA PHE A 155 -2.05 -0.14 6.36
C PHE A 155 -1.72 1.33 6.60
N GLU A 156 -2.09 1.87 7.76
CA GLU A 156 -1.74 3.24 8.13
C GLU A 156 -0.22 3.46 8.13
N HIS A 157 0.54 2.57 8.76
CA HIS A 157 2.00 2.71 8.87
C HIS A 157 2.69 2.75 7.51
N VAL A 158 2.30 1.87 6.59
CA VAL A 158 2.99 1.72 5.31
C VAL A 158 2.48 2.69 4.26
N PHE A 159 1.17 2.94 4.20
CA PHE A 159 0.55 3.70 3.12
C PHE A 159 0.21 5.14 3.50
N MET A 160 -0.28 5.38 4.71
CA MET A 160 -0.63 6.74 5.16
C MET A 160 0.57 7.47 5.76
N GLY A 161 1.60 6.72 6.17
CA GLY A 161 2.77 7.21 6.86
C GLY A 161 2.49 7.36 8.36
N GLU A 162 3.53 7.30 9.19
CA GLU A 162 3.34 7.52 10.63
C GLU A 162 2.68 8.88 10.87
N VAL A 163 1.51 8.86 11.52
CA VAL A 163 0.87 10.02 12.14
C VAL A 163 1.69 10.45 13.35
N ASN A 164 2.93 10.88 13.10
CA ASN A 164 3.77 11.62 14.03
C ASN A 164 3.92 13.05 13.45
N LEU A 165 2.85 13.83 13.60
CA LEU A 165 2.80 15.27 13.87
C LEU A 165 3.72 16.27 13.11
N PHE A 166 4.37 15.96 11.99
CA PHE A 166 5.26 16.96 11.35
C PHE A 166 5.18 17.18 9.84
N PHE A 167 4.46 16.38 9.04
CA PHE A 167 4.47 16.60 7.59
C PHE A 167 3.09 16.41 6.96
N HIS A 168 2.24 17.42 7.12
CA HIS A 168 0.93 17.46 6.49
C HIS A 168 1.00 18.04 5.06
N ASN A 169 0.27 17.39 4.14
CA ASN A 169 -0.25 17.90 2.86
C ASN A 169 0.55 17.82 1.54
N GLN A 170 1.81 17.37 1.48
CA GLN A 170 2.50 17.11 0.18
C GLN A 170 2.80 15.62 -0.09
N LEU A 171 2.85 14.79 0.96
CA LEU A 171 3.30 13.40 0.84
C LEU A 171 2.20 12.41 0.40
N GLN A 172 0.92 12.67 0.71
CA GLN A 172 -0.17 11.79 0.22
C GLN A 172 -0.21 11.71 -1.32
N ARG A 173 0.21 12.77 -2.02
CA ARG A 173 0.36 12.73 -3.49
C ARG A 173 1.66 12.04 -3.92
N SER A 174 2.75 12.14 -3.14
CA SER A 174 4.04 11.51 -3.47
C SER A 174 4.08 10.00 -3.19
N TYR A 175 3.31 9.49 -2.22
CA TYR A 175 3.26 8.06 -1.93
C TYR A 175 2.67 7.23 -3.08
N LEU A 176 1.80 7.81 -3.92
CA LEU A 176 1.38 7.19 -5.17
C LEU A 176 2.53 7.01 -6.19
N SER A 177 3.67 7.72 -6.08
CA SER A 177 4.84 7.49 -6.97
C SER A 177 5.68 6.28 -6.57
N TYR A 178 5.72 5.90 -5.29
CA TYR A 178 6.50 4.74 -4.84
C TYR A 178 5.89 3.42 -5.31
N TRP A 179 4.57 3.38 -5.49
CA TRP A 179 3.83 2.21 -6.01
C TRP A 179 3.75 2.16 -7.54
N LEU A 180 4.27 3.18 -8.23
CA LEU A 180 4.26 3.27 -9.69
C LEU A 180 5.64 3.04 -10.31
N ASN A 181 6.65 2.69 -9.49
CA ASN A 181 8.02 2.41 -9.92
C ASN A 181 8.42 0.95 -9.73
#